data_AF-A0A1H7Z9Q8-F1
#
_entry.id   AF-A0A1H7Z9Q8-F1
#
_cell.length_a   1.000
_cell.length_b   1.000
_cell.length_c   1.000
_cell.angle_alpha   90.00
_cell.angle_beta   90.00
_cell.angle_gamma   90.00
#
_symmetry.space_group_name_H-M   'P 1'
#
loop_
_entity.id
_entity.type
_entity.pdbx_description
1 polymer ?
#
loop_
_entity_poly.entity_id
_entity_poly.type
_entity_poly.pdbx_seq_one_letter_code
_entity_poly.pdbx_strand_id
1 'polypeptide(L)' 'MLNDADILADIERFRAKHGVPATTFGRQAIGDANLIANLAAGRELRRATEAKVRSFMAEYRPTQPEGIAA' A
#
# COMPACT_ATOMS: atom_id res chain seq x y z
N MET A 1 -5.12 -19.29 5.43
CA MET A 1 -3.77 -19.08 4.89
C MET A 1 -3.90 -17.97 3.86
N LEU A 2 -3.48 -16.74 4.20
CA LEU A 2 -3.61 -15.56 3.34
C LEU A 2 -2.18 -15.15 2.96
N ASN A 3 -1.84 -15.37 1.69
CA ASN A 3 -0.47 -15.31 1.15
C ASN A 3 -0.12 -13.87 0.73
N ASP A 4 1.15 -13.50 0.66
CA ASP A 4 1.67 -12.18 0.25
C ASP A 4 1.09 -11.66 -1.09
N ALA A 5 0.58 -12.56 -1.93
CA ALA A 5 -0.13 -12.22 -3.16
C ALA A 5 -1.45 -11.47 -2.92
N ASP A 6 -2.14 -11.74 -1.81
CA ASP A 6 -3.42 -11.13 -1.46
C ASP A 6 -3.23 -9.66 -1.04
N ILE A 7 -2.18 -9.38 -0.25
CA ILE A 7 -1.88 -8.01 0.17
C ILE A 7 -1.39 -7.16 -1.01
N LEU A 8 -0.65 -7.74 -1.97
CA LEU A 8 -0.26 -7.00 -3.18
C LEU A 8 -1.49 -6.58 -3.99
N ALA A 9 -2.44 -7.48 -4.20
CA ALA A 9 -3.68 -7.18 -4.91
C ALA A 9 -4.52 -6.12 -4.19
N ASP A 10 -4.58 -6.15 -2.85
CA ASP A 10 -5.27 -5.14 -2.05
C ASP A 10 -4.59 -3.77 -2.18
N ILE A 11 -3.25 -3.72 -2.09
CA ILE A 11 -2.47 -2.51 -2.31
C ILE A 11 -2.69 -1.96 -3.72
N GLU A 12 -2.72 -2.81 -4.76
CA GLU A 12 -2.97 -2.37 -6.13
C GLU A 12 -4.36 -1.77 -6.29
N ARG A 13 -5.39 -2.42 -5.74
CA ARG A 13 -6.76 -1.87 -5.71
C ARG A 13 -6.84 -0.56 -4.97
N PHE A 14 -6.18 -0.45 -3.83
CA PHE A 14 -6.11 0.76 -3.03
C PHE A 14 -5.42 1.89 -3.80
N ARG A 15 -4.29 1.61 -4.45
CA ARG A 15 -3.58 2.58 -5.28
C ARG A 15 -4.41 3.03 -6.47
N ALA A 16 -5.13 2.11 -7.12
CA ALA A 16 -6.03 2.45 -8.22
C ALA A 16 -7.20 3.34 -7.75
N LYS A 17 -7.77 3.05 -6.58
CA LYS A 17 -8.88 3.81 -5.98
C LYS A 17 -8.45 5.21 -5.54
N HIS A 18 -7.26 5.35 -4.96
CA HIS A 18 -6.77 6.61 -4.39
C HIS A 18 -5.79 7.37 -5.30
N GLY A 19 -5.37 6.80 -6.44
CA GLY A 19 -4.38 7.41 -7.34
C GLY A 19 -2.97 7.51 -6.75
N VAL A 20 -2.62 6.68 -5.75
CA VAL A 20 -1.35 6.80 -5.02
C VAL A 20 -0.24 6.01 -5.74
N PRO A 21 0.92 6.62 -6.05
CA PRO A 21 2.04 5.90 -6.65
C PRO A 21 2.71 4.96 -5.63
N ALA A 22 3.31 3.88 -6.11
CA ALA A 22 3.85 2.81 -5.29
C ALA A 22 4.90 3.29 -4.28
N THR A 23 5.78 4.16 -4.77
CA THR A 23 6.85 4.78 -4.00
C THR A 23 6.32 5.64 -2.86
N THR A 24 5.26 6.42 -3.13
CA THR A 24 4.58 7.24 -2.12
C THR A 24 3.85 6.37 -1.10
N PHE A 25 3.18 5.30 -1.52
CA PHE A 25 2.52 4.37 -0.62
C PHE A 25 3.52 3.74 0.35
N GLY A 26 4.61 3.16 -0.16
CA GLY A 26 5.61 2.52 0.69
C GLY A 26 6.29 3.48 1.67
N ARG A 27 6.59 4.71 1.21
CA ARG A 27 7.13 5.77 2.07
C ARG A 27 6.16 6.18 3.18
N GLN A 28 4.86 6.25 2.90
CA GLN A 28 3.85 6.60 3.91
C GLN A 28 3.52 5.43 4.86
N ALA A 29 3.45 4.20 4.36
CA ALA A 29 3.09 3.04 5.15
C ALA A 29 4.20 2.63 6.13
N ILE A 30 5.44 2.57 5.65
CA ILE A 30 6.57 2.03 6.43
C ILE A 30 7.86 2.84 6.33
N GLY A 31 7.87 3.92 5.55
CA GLY A 31 9.09 4.69 5.27
C GLY A 31 9.95 4.15 4.13
N ASP A 32 9.51 3.14 3.38
CA ASP A 32 10.30 2.46 2.35
C ASP A 32 9.58 2.46 1.00
N ALA A 33 10.12 3.18 0.02
CA ALA A 33 9.53 3.31 -1.32
C ALA A 33 9.65 2.03 -2.17
N ASN A 34 10.51 1.08 -1.79
CA ASN A 34 10.73 -0.17 -2.53
C ASN A 34 9.80 -1.28 -2.06
N LEU A 35 8.92 -1.04 -1.09
CA LEU A 35 7.98 -2.02 -0.55
C LEU A 35 7.25 -2.82 -1.64
N ILE A 36 6.60 -2.12 -2.56
CA ILE A 36 5.79 -2.75 -3.63
C ILE A 36 6.68 -3.44 -4.66
N ALA A 37 7.86 -2.89 -4.97
CA ALA A 37 8.81 -3.53 -5.88
C ALA A 37 9.34 -4.85 -5.29
N ASN A 38 9.62 -4.89 -3.99
CA ASN A 38 10.01 -6.11 -3.28
C ASN A 38 8.88 -7.14 -3.27
N LEU A 39 7.65 -6.71 -2.96
CA LEU A 39 6.43 -7.54 -3.05
C LEU A 39 6.24 -8.13 -4.45
N ALA A 40 6.34 -7.30 -5.49
CA ALA A 40 6.20 -7.70 -6.88
C ALA A 40 7.32 -8.65 -7.33
N ALA A 41 8.51 -8.54 -6.74
CA ALA A 41 9.61 -9.47 -6.92
C ALA A 41 9.44 -10.79 -6.16
N GLY A 42 8.32 -11.00 -5.45
CA GLY A 42 8.04 -12.20 -4.67
C GLY A 42 8.83 -12.27 -3.36
N ARG A 43 9.31 -11.13 -2.86
CA ARG A 43 10.04 -11.07 -1.59
C ARG A 43 9.06 -11.17 -0.43
N GLU A 44 9.30 -12.14 0.46
CA GLU A 44 8.45 -12.37 1.62
C GLU A 44 8.43 -11.15 2.54
N LEU A 45 7.23 -10.63 2.82
CA LEU A 45 7.07 -9.55 3.76
C LEU A 45 7.33 -10.06 5.16
N ARG A 46 8.19 -9.36 5.90
CA ARG A 46 8.27 -9.58 7.34
C ARG A 46 6.90 -9.29 7.94
N ARG A 47 6.43 -10.14 8.87
CA ARG A 47 5.19 -9.97 9.62
C ARG A 47 5.00 -8.55 10.17
N ALA A 48 6.07 -7.92 10.63
CA ALA A 48 6.07 -6.54 11.12
C ALA A 48 5.74 -5.51 10.03
N THR A 49 6.23 -5.73 8.81
CA THR A 49 5.96 -4.89 7.65
C THR A 49 4.53 -5.06 7.18
N GLU A 50 4.06 -6.31 7.10
CA GLU A 50 2.67 -6.62 6.74
C GLU A 50 1.68 -5.97 7.72
N ALA A 51 1.94 -6.06 9.02
CA ALA A 51 1.12 -5.41 10.04
C ALA A 51 1.07 -3.89 9.85
N LYS A 52 2.21 -3.23 9.61
CA LYS A 52 2.24 -1.78 9.34
C LYS A 52 1.49 -1.40 8.07
N VAL A 53 1.61 -2.19 7.00
CA VAL A 53 0.89 -1.95 5.74
C VAL A 53 -0.62 -2.09 5.95
N ARG A 54 -1.07 -3.13 6.65
CA ARG A 54 -2.49 -3.29 6.99
C ARG A 54 -3.00 -2.18 7.90
N SER A 55 -2.25 -1.80 8.94
CA SER A 55 -2.58 -0.66 9.80
C SER A 55 -2.66 0.62 8.99
N PHE A 56 -1.71 0.87 8.08
CA PHE A 56 -1.74 2.01 7.19
C PHE A 56 -2.99 1.99 6.31
N MET A 57 -3.32 0.88 5.63
CA MET A 57 -4.53 0.81 4.80
C MET A 57 -5.83 0.99 5.60
N ALA A 58 -5.86 0.50 6.85
CA ALA A 58 -7.01 0.67 7.75
C ALA A 58 -7.13 2.10 8.31
N GLU A 59 -6.02 2.74 8.64
CA GLU A 59 -5.96 4.10 9.18
C GLU A 59 -5.87 5.17 8.09
N TYR A 60 -5.65 4.78 6.83
CA TYR A 60 -5.53 5.71 5.72
C TYR A 60 -6.85 6.43 5.51
N ARG A 61 -6.92 7.62 6.09
CA ARG A 61 -7.88 8.62 5.67
C ARG A 61 -7.29 9.29 4.45
N PRO A 62 -7.94 9.19 3.27
CA PRO A 62 -7.61 10.11 2.21
C PRO A 62 -7.82 11.50 2.80
N THR A 63 -6.74 12.24 3.02
CA THR A 63 -6.81 13.69 3.07
C THR A 63 -7.32 14.07 1.70
N GLN A 64 -8.64 14.23 1.62
CA GLN A 64 -9.41 14.66 0.47
C GLN A 64 -8.55 15.61 -0.37
N PRO A 65 -8.10 15.23 -1.58
CA PRO A 65 -7.72 16.25 -2.52
C PRO A 65 -9.03 17.00 -2.79
N GLU A 66 -9.02 18.28 -2.45
CA GLU A 66 -10.07 19.21 -2.83
C GLU A 66 -10.45 19.00 -4.30
N GLY A 67 -11.74 19.17 -4.55
CA GLY A 67 -12.42 18.55 -5.67
C GLY A 67 -11.85 18.86 -7.04
N ILE A 68 -12.08 17.92 -7.95
CA ILE A 68 -12.53 18.28 -9.28
C ILE A 68 -13.81 17.49 -9.56
N ALA A 69 -14.94 18.16 -9.30
CA ALA A 69 -16.10 17.96 -10.13
C ALA A 69 -15.76 18.53 -11.51
N ALA A 70 -15.89 17.73 -12.55
CA ALA A 70 -16.05 18.15 -13.93
C ALA A 70 -16.76 17.03 -14.69
#